data_AF-A0A4R2TPE7-F1
#
_entry.id   AF-A0A4R2TPE7-F1
#
_cell.length_a   1.000
_cell.length_b   1.000
_cell.length_c   1.000
_cell.angle_alpha   90.00
_cell.angle_beta   90.00
_cell.angle_gamma   90.00
#
_symmetry.space_group_name_H-M   'P 1'
#
loop_
_entity.id
_entity.type
_entity.pdbx_description
1 polymer ?
#
loop_
_entity_poly.entity_id
_entity_poly.type
_entity_poly.pdbx_seq_one_letter_code
_entity_poly.pdbx_strand_id
1 'polypeptide(L)'
;MTIIGPYINAAAIIIGGLIGAAIGGRVPQQLRSNLTLVFGLCSMGMGITMVAKVASMPAMILSILLGTIVGEIILLENGINKIAAATKNVMEKFVPPTSDQDSHEEFLQKFVALMILLSFSGTGIFGAMNEGMTGDSSILIIKSFLDFFTTIIFATTLGFSVSTLFIPQTLVQLILAYCAVFIIPYATEAMRADFAATGGLLMIATGLRICNIQMFRVANMLPALFISMPISAAWLHFFS
;
A
#
# COMPACT_ATOMS: atom_id res chain seq x y z
N MET A 1 -12.72 -18.91 -3.02
CA MET A 1 -11.49 -18.14 -2.71
C MET A 1 -11.73 -17.46 -1.37
N THR A 2 -10.82 -17.60 -0.40
CA THR A 2 -10.95 -16.97 0.92
C THR A 2 -10.03 -15.75 0.97
N ILE A 3 -10.61 -14.55 1.01
CA ILE A 3 -9.86 -13.29 1.17
C ILE A 3 -9.60 -13.13 2.69
N ILE A 4 -8.36 -13.33 3.10
CA ILE A 4 -7.93 -13.32 4.51
C ILE A 4 -6.82 -12.30 4.79
N GLY A 5 -6.00 -11.95 3.80
CA GLY A 5 -4.85 -11.05 3.95
C GLY A 5 -5.20 -9.68 4.53
N PRO A 6 -6.28 -9.00 4.08
CA PRO A 6 -6.67 -7.71 4.65
C PRO A 6 -6.97 -7.80 6.16
N TYR A 7 -7.56 -8.90 6.61
CA TYR A 7 -7.90 -9.13 8.02
C TYR A 7 -6.67 -9.49 8.86
N ILE A 8 -5.74 -10.28 8.31
CA ILE A 8 -4.45 -10.56 8.96
C ILE A 8 -3.68 -9.25 9.16
N ASN A 9 -3.67 -8.39 8.15
CA ASN A 9 -3.03 -7.09 8.22
C ASN A 9 -3.73 -6.16 9.21
N ALA A 10 -5.05 -6.17 9.25
CA ALA A 10 -5.84 -5.43 10.24
C ALA A 10 -5.48 -5.85 11.67
N ALA A 11 -5.41 -7.16 11.92
CA ALA A 11 -5.02 -7.71 13.22
C ALA A 11 -3.60 -7.29 13.60
N ALA A 12 -2.66 -7.32 12.66
CA ALA A 12 -1.30 -6.82 12.86
C ALA A 12 -1.28 -5.33 13.26
N ILE A 13 -2.07 -4.48 12.60
CA ILE A 13 -2.17 -3.05 12.94
C ILE A 13 -2.74 -2.83 14.34
N ILE A 14 -3.82 -3.55 14.68
CA ILE A 14 -4.46 -3.45 16.00
C ILE A 14 -3.49 -3.89 17.09
N ILE A 15 -2.94 -5.10 16.98
CA ILE A 15 -2.05 -5.67 18.01
C ILE A 15 -0.77 -4.82 18.13
N GLY A 16 -0.17 -4.44 17.00
CA GLY A 16 1.02 -3.59 17.00
C GLY A 16 0.75 -2.21 17.60
N GLY A 17 -0.38 -1.58 17.27
CA GLY A 17 -0.82 -0.32 17.85
C GLY A 17 -1.02 -0.40 19.37
N LEU A 18 -1.69 -1.44 19.87
CA LEU A 18 -1.89 -1.67 21.31
C LEU A 18 -0.56 -1.87 22.04
N ILE A 19 0.33 -2.71 21.50
CA ILE A 19 1.65 -2.98 22.09
C ILE A 19 2.49 -1.70 22.12
N GLY A 20 2.57 -0.97 21.00
CA GLY A 20 3.37 0.25 20.91
C GLY A 20 2.89 1.34 21.86
N ALA A 21 1.57 1.51 21.99
CA ALA A 21 0.97 2.44 22.94
C ALA A 21 1.31 2.07 24.39
N ALA A 22 1.32 0.77 24.73
CA ALA A 22 1.68 0.29 26.07
C ALA A 22 3.19 0.46 26.39
N ILE A 23 4.07 0.34 25.39
CA ILE A 23 5.53 0.45 25.58
C ILE A 23 5.96 1.89 25.91
N GLY A 24 5.24 2.91 25.40
CA GLY A 24 5.39 4.31 25.81
C GLY A 24 6.76 4.93 25.53
N GLY A 25 7.19 4.96 24.26
CA GLY A 25 8.39 5.72 23.82
C GLY A 25 9.72 4.95 23.85
N ARG A 26 9.74 3.69 24.27
CA ARG A 26 11.00 2.94 24.51
C ARG A 26 11.61 2.22 23.30
N VAL A 27 11.12 2.46 22.08
CA VAL A 27 11.64 1.79 20.88
C VAL A 27 12.88 2.53 20.36
N PRO A 28 14.06 1.88 20.25
CA PRO A 28 15.27 2.53 19.79
C PRO A 28 15.14 3.06 18.36
N GLN A 29 15.65 4.27 18.11
CA GLN A 29 15.59 4.91 16.79
C GLN A 29 16.32 4.09 15.71
N GLN A 30 17.40 3.42 16.08
CA GLN A 30 18.17 2.58 15.16
C GLN A 30 17.42 1.32 14.72
N LEU A 31 16.57 0.77 15.60
CA LEU A 31 15.69 -0.34 15.23
C LEU A 31 14.63 0.13 14.22
N ARG A 32 14.06 1.31 14.46
CA ARG A 32 13.10 1.96 13.55
C ARG A 32 13.70 2.17 12.15
N SER A 33 14.90 2.73 12.06
CA SER A 33 15.56 2.98 10.77
C SER A 33 15.90 1.67 10.04
N ASN A 34 16.47 0.70 10.75
CA ASN A 34 16.91 -0.56 10.15
C ASN A 34 15.73 -1.40 9.65
N LEU A 35 14.65 -1.49 10.43
CA LEU A 35 13.45 -2.19 10.00
C LEU A 35 12.83 -1.56 8.75
N THR A 36 12.79 -0.23 8.68
CA THR A 36 12.29 0.49 7.49
C THR A 36 13.09 0.11 6.23
N LEU A 37 14.43 0.04 6.33
CA LEU A 37 15.29 -0.38 5.22
C LEU A 37 15.05 -1.84 4.82
N VAL A 38 14.93 -2.75 5.80
CA VAL A 38 14.63 -4.16 5.55
C VAL A 38 13.26 -4.30 4.87
N PHE A 39 12.28 -3.50 5.23
CA PHE A 39 10.96 -3.50 4.60
C PHE A 39 11.00 -3.08 3.13
N GLY A 40 11.77 -2.03 2.84
CA GLY A 40 12.02 -1.63 1.45
C GLY A 40 12.72 -2.72 0.65
N LEU A 41 13.72 -3.40 1.23
CA LEU A 41 14.40 -4.55 0.62
C LEU A 41 13.44 -5.72 0.33
N CYS A 42 12.59 -6.10 1.29
CA CYS A 42 11.59 -7.15 1.09
C CYS A 42 10.59 -6.78 -0.03
N SER A 43 10.13 -5.52 -0.08
CA SER A 43 9.24 -5.02 -1.14
C SER A 43 9.88 -5.13 -2.52
N MET A 44 11.14 -4.70 -2.65
CA MET A 44 11.89 -4.82 -3.90
C MET A 44 12.10 -6.29 -4.31
N GLY A 45 12.49 -7.15 -3.36
CA GLY A 45 12.71 -8.58 -3.62
C GLY A 45 11.46 -9.26 -4.17
N MET A 46 10.31 -9.07 -3.53
CA MET A 46 9.03 -9.54 -4.05
C MET A 46 8.76 -8.98 -5.44
N GLY A 47 8.91 -7.65 -5.63
CA GLY A 47 8.63 -7.02 -6.91
C GLY A 47 9.48 -7.59 -8.06
N ILE A 48 10.77 -7.83 -7.82
CA ILE A 48 11.68 -8.46 -8.80
C ILE A 48 11.17 -9.86 -9.19
N THR A 49 10.75 -10.68 -8.23
CA THR A 49 10.26 -12.03 -8.54
C THR A 49 8.98 -12.04 -9.38
N MET A 50 8.17 -10.98 -9.31
CA MET A 50 6.94 -10.85 -10.09
C MET A 50 7.21 -10.30 -11.49
N VAL A 51 8.11 -9.32 -11.60
CA VAL A 51 8.58 -8.81 -12.89
C VAL A 51 9.24 -9.91 -13.72
N ALA A 52 9.98 -10.82 -13.09
CA ALA A 52 10.64 -11.94 -13.76
C ALA A 52 9.65 -12.93 -14.43
N LYS A 53 8.36 -12.88 -14.07
CA LYS A 53 7.31 -13.75 -14.61
C LYS A 53 6.45 -13.06 -15.68
N VAL A 54 6.86 -11.89 -16.18
CA VAL A 54 6.12 -11.13 -17.20
C VAL A 54 5.89 -11.95 -18.48
N ALA A 55 4.70 -11.84 -19.07
CA ALA A 55 4.38 -12.50 -20.34
C ALA A 55 4.74 -11.61 -21.54
N SER A 56 4.34 -10.34 -21.50
CA SER A 56 4.68 -9.31 -22.49
C SER A 56 5.30 -8.10 -21.82
N MET A 57 6.63 -8.03 -21.84
CA MET A 57 7.37 -6.87 -21.32
C MET A 57 6.95 -5.55 -21.99
N PRO A 58 6.71 -5.48 -23.32
CA PRO A 58 6.18 -4.26 -23.95
C PRO A 58 4.82 -3.82 -23.39
N ALA A 59 3.87 -4.75 -23.20
CA ALA A 59 2.56 -4.42 -22.66
C ALA A 59 2.65 -3.91 -21.22
N MET A 60 3.47 -4.55 -20.39
CA MET A 60 3.73 -4.11 -19.01
C MET A 60 4.34 -2.70 -18.97
N ILE A 61 5.38 -2.43 -19.76
CA ILE A 61 6.04 -1.11 -19.79
C ILE A 61 5.07 -0.04 -20.27
N LEU A 62 4.31 -0.31 -21.34
CA LEU A 62 3.32 0.62 -21.87
C LEU A 62 2.24 0.95 -20.83
N SER A 63 1.78 -0.06 -20.08
CA SER A 63 0.80 0.11 -18.99
C SER A 63 1.32 0.99 -17.87
N ILE A 64 2.59 0.85 -17.49
CA ILE A 64 3.22 1.69 -16.46
C ILE A 64 3.34 3.14 -16.95
N LEU A 65 3.81 3.34 -18.18
CA LEU A 65 3.97 4.69 -18.73
C LEU A 65 2.62 5.40 -18.85
N LEU A 66 1.63 4.78 -19.50
CA LEU A 66 0.31 5.36 -19.66
C LEU A 66 -0.41 5.55 -18.32
N GLY A 67 -0.30 4.57 -17.42
CA GLY A 67 -0.90 4.65 -16.10
C GLY A 67 -0.29 5.78 -15.27
N THR A 68 1.02 5.96 -15.34
CA THR A 68 1.71 7.07 -14.66
C THR A 68 1.30 8.41 -15.24
N ILE A 69 1.20 8.54 -16.57
CA ILE A 69 0.71 9.75 -17.23
C ILE A 69 -0.70 10.09 -16.75
N VAL A 70 -1.61 9.12 -16.75
CA VAL A 70 -2.98 9.30 -16.26
C VAL A 70 -2.97 9.73 -14.80
N GLY A 71 -2.15 9.10 -13.95
CA GLY A 71 -2.04 9.43 -12.54
C GLY A 71 -1.48 10.83 -12.27
N GLU A 72 -0.50 11.29 -13.04
CA GLU A 72 0.02 12.66 -12.97
C GLU A 72 -1.04 13.68 -13.43
N ILE A 73 -1.80 13.39 -14.49
CA ILE A 73 -2.87 14.29 -14.99
C ILE A 73 -3.97 14.48 -13.94
N ILE A 74 -4.41 13.39 -13.29
CA ILE A 74 -5.46 13.45 -12.27
C ILE A 74 -4.93 13.83 -10.88
N LEU A 75 -3.61 13.99 -10.74
CA LEU A 75 -2.92 14.27 -9.48
C LEU A 75 -3.31 13.27 -8.38
N LEU A 76 -3.24 11.97 -8.67
CA LEU A 76 -3.80 10.93 -7.79
C LEU A 76 -3.19 10.96 -6.39
N GLU A 77 -1.87 11.12 -6.27
CA GLU A 77 -1.16 11.25 -4.99
C GLU A 77 -1.68 12.44 -4.19
N ASN A 78 -1.92 13.59 -4.83
CA ASN A 78 -2.52 14.76 -4.19
C ASN A 78 -3.97 14.49 -3.77
N GLY A 79 -4.74 13.76 -4.57
CA GLY A 79 -6.09 13.33 -4.24
C GLY A 79 -6.12 12.46 -2.98
N ILE A 80 -5.26 11.43 -2.90
CA ILE A 80 -5.12 10.57 -1.72
C ILE A 80 -4.70 11.40 -0.50
N ASN A 81 -3.74 12.31 -0.65
CA ASN A 81 -3.31 13.20 0.43
C ASN A 81 -4.47 14.08 0.93
N LYS A 82 -5.30 14.61 0.04
CA LYS A 82 -6.49 15.41 0.38
C LYS A 82 -7.55 14.58 1.12
N ILE A 83 -7.83 13.36 0.66
CA ILE A 83 -8.79 12.46 1.31
C ILE A 83 -8.30 12.06 2.71
N ALA A 84 -7.03 11.69 2.82
CA ALA A 84 -6.43 11.34 4.10
C ALA A 84 -6.44 12.55 5.06
N ALA A 85 -6.12 13.75 4.56
CA ALA A 85 -6.19 14.99 5.32
C ALA A 85 -7.63 15.38 5.71
N ALA A 86 -8.65 15.05 4.91
CA ALA A 86 -10.05 15.29 5.31
C ALA A 86 -10.45 14.46 6.54
N THR A 87 -9.79 13.32 6.76
CA THR A 87 -9.96 12.51 7.99
C THR A 87 -9.45 13.25 9.23
N LYS A 88 -8.58 14.26 9.10
CA LYS A 88 -8.15 15.15 10.18
C LYS A 88 -9.36 15.77 10.90
N ASN A 89 -10.33 16.29 10.13
CA ASN A 89 -11.54 16.94 10.66
C ASN A 89 -12.45 15.95 11.41
N VAL A 90 -12.41 14.67 11.05
CA VAL A 90 -13.14 13.62 11.77
C VAL A 90 -12.39 13.26 13.04
N MET A 91 -11.07 13.13 12.96
CA MET A 91 -10.19 12.81 14.09
C MET A 91 -10.21 13.90 15.17
N GLU A 92 -10.26 15.18 14.78
CA GLU A 92 -10.39 16.34 15.68
C GLU A 92 -11.65 16.27 16.56
N LYS A 93 -12.69 15.55 16.13
CA LYS A 93 -13.90 15.34 16.94
C LYS A 93 -13.75 14.22 17.97
N PHE A 94 -12.81 13.30 17.76
CA PHE A 94 -12.57 12.12 18.60
C PHE A 94 -11.32 12.24 19.48
N VAL A 95 -10.40 13.15 19.16
CA VAL A 95 -9.19 13.41 19.94
C VAL A 95 -9.47 14.57 20.91
N PRO A 96 -9.23 14.42 22.23
CA PRO A 96 -9.44 15.50 23.18
C PRO A 96 -8.51 16.68 22.86
N PRO A 97 -8.98 17.94 22.98
CA PRO A 97 -8.16 19.11 22.69
C PRO A 97 -6.97 19.14 23.64
N THR A 98 -5.76 19.09 23.07
CA THR A 98 -4.52 19.36 23.80
C THR A 98 -4.36 20.87 23.97
N SER A 99 -3.79 21.30 25.10
CA SER A 99 -3.61 22.71 25.45
C SER A 99 -2.64 23.47 24.54
N ASP A 100 -1.90 22.76 23.69
CA ASP A 100 -0.90 23.31 22.78
C ASP A 100 -1.28 22.97 21.32
N GLN A 101 -1.63 24.00 20.54
CA GLN A 101 -2.12 23.86 19.16
C GLN A 101 -1.05 23.28 18.23
N ASP A 102 0.22 23.65 18.42
CA ASP A 102 1.33 23.20 17.58
C ASP A 102 1.55 21.68 17.72
N SER A 103 1.43 21.17 18.95
CA SER A 103 1.54 19.73 19.23
C SER A 103 0.41 18.90 18.59
N HIS A 104 -0.79 19.49 18.49
CA HIS A 104 -1.96 18.84 17.91
C HIS A 104 -1.83 18.72 16.38
N GLU A 105 -1.35 19.78 15.74
CA GLU A 105 -1.13 19.80 14.31
C GLU A 105 -0.04 18.80 13.88
N GLU A 106 1.07 18.74 14.63
CA GLU A 106 2.15 17.76 14.38
C GLU A 106 1.64 16.31 14.53
N PHE A 107 0.82 16.04 15.56
CA PHE A 107 0.19 14.73 15.75
C PHE A 107 -0.64 14.34 14.53
N LEU A 108 -1.51 15.23 14.06
CA LEU A 108 -2.41 14.97 12.93
C LEU A 108 -1.65 14.75 11.63
N GLN A 109 -0.57 15.51 11.38
CA GLN A 109 0.29 15.31 10.22
C GLN A 109 0.95 13.92 10.22
N LYS A 110 1.51 13.50 11.36
CA LYS A 110 2.10 12.15 11.52
C LYS A 110 1.05 11.05 11.35
N PHE A 111 -0.15 11.25 11.90
CA PHE A 111 -1.25 10.29 11.77
C PHE A 111 -1.71 10.14 10.32
N VAL A 112 -1.91 11.24 9.60
CA VAL A 112 -2.30 11.24 8.18
C VAL A 112 -1.22 10.59 7.31
N ALA A 113 0.06 10.91 7.54
CA ALA A 113 1.16 10.28 6.83
C ALA A 113 1.19 8.75 7.05
N LEU A 114 0.95 8.30 8.28
CA LEU A 114 0.89 6.88 8.61
C LEU A 114 -0.33 6.19 7.99
N MET A 115 -1.50 6.84 7.97
CA MET A 115 -2.69 6.33 7.27
C MET A 115 -2.41 6.08 5.79
N ILE A 116 -1.76 7.03 5.12
CA ILE A 116 -1.39 6.91 3.71
C ILE A 116 -0.42 5.74 3.52
N LEU A 117 0.60 5.63 4.38
CA LEU A 117 1.58 4.55 4.33
C LEU A 117 0.93 3.16 4.48
N LEU A 118 0.04 3.00 5.48
CA LEU A 118 -0.59 1.71 5.76
C LEU A 118 -1.69 1.36 4.75
N SER A 119 -2.51 2.33 4.34
CA SER A 119 -3.74 2.07 3.55
C SER A 119 -3.55 2.21 2.04
N PHE A 120 -2.66 3.11 1.60
CA PHE A 120 -2.51 3.51 0.19
C PHE A 120 -1.10 3.21 -0.37
N SER A 121 -0.37 2.27 0.23
CA SER A 121 0.91 1.81 -0.31
C SER A 121 0.72 0.99 -1.58
N GLY A 122 1.67 1.10 -2.52
CA GLY A 122 1.67 0.30 -3.75
C GLY A 122 1.57 -1.20 -3.47
N THR A 123 2.34 -1.69 -2.48
CA THR A 123 2.29 -3.09 -2.02
C THR A 123 0.94 -3.50 -1.43
N GLY A 124 0.26 -2.61 -0.70
CA GLY A 124 -1.08 -2.89 -0.15
C GLY A 124 -2.15 -2.94 -1.22
N ILE A 125 -2.13 -1.98 -2.15
CA ILE A 125 -3.12 -1.90 -3.24
C ILE A 125 -2.95 -3.08 -4.19
N PHE A 126 -1.72 -3.32 -4.65
CA PHE A 126 -1.43 -4.45 -5.52
C PHE A 126 -1.67 -5.78 -4.80
N GLY A 127 -1.23 -5.93 -3.55
CA GLY A 127 -1.43 -7.15 -2.76
C GLY A 127 -2.90 -7.53 -2.59
N ALA A 128 -3.76 -6.55 -2.33
CA ALA A 128 -5.20 -6.76 -2.23
C ALA A 128 -5.83 -7.22 -3.56
N MET A 129 -5.49 -6.56 -4.66
CA MET A 129 -5.98 -6.97 -5.98
C MET A 129 -5.45 -8.36 -6.37
N ASN A 130 -4.17 -8.63 -6.12
CA ASN A 130 -3.54 -9.92 -6.40
C ASN A 130 -4.21 -11.05 -5.60
N GLU A 131 -4.42 -10.86 -4.31
CA GLU A 131 -5.15 -11.84 -3.48
C GLU A 131 -6.57 -12.03 -3.98
N GLY A 132 -7.27 -10.94 -4.33
CA GLY A 132 -8.60 -11.01 -4.93
C GLY A 132 -8.61 -11.87 -6.19
N MET A 133 -7.61 -11.72 -7.06
CA MET A 133 -7.52 -12.43 -8.33
C MET A 133 -7.05 -13.88 -8.24
N THR A 134 -6.11 -14.16 -7.33
CA THR A 134 -5.37 -15.44 -7.29
C THR A 134 -5.71 -16.28 -6.07
N GLY A 135 -6.29 -15.67 -5.03
CA GLY A 135 -6.42 -16.26 -3.70
C GLY A 135 -5.12 -16.30 -2.90
N ASP A 136 -4.00 -15.79 -3.42
CA ASP A 136 -2.71 -15.78 -2.73
C ASP A 136 -2.58 -14.55 -1.82
N SER A 137 -2.65 -14.80 -0.50
CA SER A 137 -2.52 -13.78 0.55
C SER A 137 -1.07 -13.45 0.93
N SER A 138 -0.06 -14.08 0.30
CA SER A 138 1.35 -13.97 0.72
C SER A 138 1.85 -12.53 0.78
N ILE A 139 1.45 -11.68 -0.19
CA ILE A 139 1.87 -10.27 -0.24
C ILE A 139 1.30 -9.49 0.96
N LEU A 140 0.03 -9.69 1.29
CA LEU A 140 -0.60 -9.00 2.42
C LEU A 140 -0.15 -9.58 3.77
N ILE A 141 0.18 -10.86 3.86
CA ILE A 141 0.84 -11.44 5.05
C ILE A 141 2.22 -10.80 5.26
N ILE A 142 3.02 -10.68 4.21
CA ILE A 142 4.32 -10.01 4.30
C ILE A 142 4.14 -8.56 4.74
N LYS A 143 3.17 -7.86 4.15
CA LYS A 143 2.79 -6.50 4.57
C LYS A 143 2.39 -6.43 6.04
N SER A 144 1.70 -7.44 6.55
CA SER A 144 1.28 -7.53 7.95
C SER A 144 2.46 -7.51 8.91
N PHE A 145 3.58 -8.15 8.56
CA PHE A 145 4.80 -8.02 9.36
C PHE A 145 5.32 -6.57 9.36
N LEU A 146 5.32 -5.90 8.21
CA LEU A 146 5.78 -4.51 8.11
C LEU A 146 4.89 -3.59 8.95
N ASP A 147 3.57 -3.65 8.71
CA ASP A 147 2.57 -2.83 9.37
C ASP A 147 2.53 -3.08 10.89
N PHE A 148 2.74 -4.32 11.35
CA PHE A 148 2.85 -4.65 12.78
C PHE A 148 3.97 -3.86 13.46
N PHE A 149 5.19 -3.93 12.94
CA PHE A 149 6.32 -3.22 13.53
C PHE A 149 6.19 -1.71 13.35
N THR A 150 5.72 -1.25 12.19
CA THR A 150 5.48 0.17 11.95
C THR A 150 4.46 0.73 12.95
N THR A 151 3.37 0.02 13.21
CA THR A 151 2.36 0.48 14.17
C THR A 151 2.85 0.45 15.60
N ILE A 152 3.66 -0.53 16.02
CA ILE A 152 4.36 -0.49 17.32
C ILE A 152 5.17 0.80 17.45
N ILE A 153 5.99 1.08 16.45
CA ILE A 153 6.92 2.21 16.41
C ILE A 153 6.20 3.54 16.49
N PHE A 154 5.11 3.72 15.74
CA PHE A 154 4.39 5.00 15.72
C PHE A 154 3.42 5.15 16.89
N ALA A 155 2.86 4.05 17.41
CA ALA A 155 1.99 4.08 18.57
C ALA A 155 2.72 4.46 19.87
N THR A 156 4.06 4.34 19.92
CA THR A 156 4.83 4.89 21.04
C THR A 156 4.69 6.40 21.19
N THR A 157 4.37 7.10 20.09
CA THR A 157 4.27 8.57 20.05
C THR A 157 2.82 9.02 19.88
N LEU A 158 2.06 8.33 19.03
CA LEU A 158 0.68 8.68 18.68
C LEU A 158 -0.36 7.92 19.54
N GLY A 159 0.09 7.05 20.45
CA GLY A 159 -0.76 6.30 21.37
C GLY A 159 -1.72 5.32 20.69
N PHE A 160 -2.81 5.03 21.38
CA PHE A 160 -3.82 4.05 20.95
C PHE A 160 -4.52 4.43 19.64
N SER A 161 -4.52 5.71 19.27
CA SER A 161 -5.10 6.22 18.03
C SER A 161 -4.56 5.52 16.78
N VAL A 162 -3.31 5.05 16.80
CA VAL A 162 -2.72 4.29 15.67
C VAL A 162 -3.51 3.04 15.34
N SER A 163 -4.11 2.39 16.34
CA SER A 163 -4.87 1.16 16.12
C SER A 163 -6.04 1.42 15.18
N THR A 164 -6.68 2.60 15.20
CA THR A 164 -7.84 2.90 14.34
C THR A 164 -7.51 2.91 12.85
N LEU A 165 -6.23 2.95 12.47
CA LEU A 165 -5.78 2.88 11.08
C LEU A 165 -6.09 1.53 10.41
N PHE A 166 -6.43 0.49 11.18
CA PHE A 166 -6.94 -0.75 10.61
C PHE A 166 -8.22 -0.50 9.77
N ILE A 167 -9.04 0.49 10.14
CA ILE A 167 -10.32 0.78 9.48
C ILE A 167 -10.12 1.22 8.02
N PRO A 168 -9.42 2.34 7.73
CA PRO A 168 -9.20 2.75 6.34
C PRO A 168 -8.37 1.72 5.57
N GLN A 169 -7.38 1.08 6.20
CA GLN A 169 -6.56 0.06 5.54
C GLN A 169 -7.40 -1.16 5.11
N THR A 170 -8.21 -1.71 6.02
CA THR A 170 -9.04 -2.89 5.73
C THR A 170 -10.10 -2.56 4.69
N LEU A 171 -10.72 -1.38 4.81
CA LEU A 171 -11.74 -0.93 3.86
C LEU A 171 -11.18 -0.86 2.44
N VAL A 172 -10.06 -0.17 2.24
CA VAL A 172 -9.42 -0.03 0.93
C VAL A 172 -9.04 -1.39 0.36
N GLN A 173 -8.40 -2.25 1.16
CA GLN A 173 -7.94 -3.55 0.68
C GLN A 173 -9.10 -4.52 0.38
N LEU A 174 -10.17 -4.54 1.17
CA LEU A 174 -11.33 -5.38 0.88
C LEU A 174 -12.05 -4.92 -0.38
N ILE A 175 -12.26 -3.61 -0.55
CA ILE A 175 -12.88 -3.07 -1.78
C ILE A 175 -12.06 -3.53 -2.99
N LEU A 176 -10.74 -3.36 -2.96
CA LEU A 176 -9.86 -3.76 -4.06
C LEU A 176 -9.87 -5.28 -4.30
N ALA A 177 -9.80 -6.09 -3.25
CA ALA A 177 -9.81 -7.54 -3.35
C ALA A 177 -11.13 -8.06 -3.96
N TYR A 178 -12.28 -7.55 -3.50
CA TYR A 178 -13.57 -7.95 -4.05
C TYR A 178 -13.80 -7.39 -5.47
N CYS A 179 -13.33 -6.17 -5.78
CA CYS A 179 -13.33 -5.66 -7.15
C CYS A 179 -12.51 -6.56 -8.09
N ALA A 180 -11.36 -7.04 -7.63
CA ALA A 180 -10.52 -7.98 -8.38
C ALA A 180 -11.23 -9.30 -8.70
N VAL A 181 -12.07 -9.82 -7.79
CA VAL A 181 -12.86 -11.05 -8.04
C VAL A 181 -13.77 -10.92 -9.26
N PHE A 182 -14.36 -9.74 -9.49
CA PHE A 182 -15.19 -9.50 -10.67
C PHE A 182 -14.40 -9.46 -11.98
N ILE A 183 -13.09 -9.20 -11.92
CA ILE A 183 -12.21 -9.12 -13.09
C ILE A 183 -11.72 -10.52 -13.52
N ILE A 184 -11.60 -11.48 -12.59
CA ILE A 184 -11.06 -12.83 -12.83
C ILE A 184 -11.64 -13.52 -14.07
N PRO A 185 -12.96 -13.55 -14.31
CA PRO A 185 -13.53 -14.31 -15.44
C PRO A 185 -13.03 -13.83 -16.81
N TYR A 186 -12.52 -12.60 -16.87
CA TYR A 186 -12.04 -11.96 -18.09
C TYR A 186 -10.51 -11.99 -18.22
N ALA A 187 -9.80 -12.48 -17.20
CA ALA A 187 -8.34 -12.40 -17.14
C ALA A 187 -7.67 -13.71 -17.63
N THR A 188 -6.98 -13.64 -18.77
CA THR A 188 -6.13 -14.74 -19.26
C THR A 188 -4.87 -14.91 -18.41
N GLU A 189 -4.15 -16.03 -18.55
CA GLU A 189 -2.90 -16.24 -17.79
C GLU A 189 -1.85 -15.17 -18.08
N ALA A 190 -1.71 -14.79 -19.35
CA ALA A 190 -0.79 -13.72 -19.77
C ALA A 190 -1.18 -12.36 -19.19
N MET A 191 -2.48 -12.01 -19.17
CA MET A 191 -2.96 -10.78 -18.54
C MET A 191 -2.64 -10.74 -17.04
N ARG A 192 -2.78 -11.87 -16.34
CA ARG A 192 -2.44 -11.97 -14.92
C ARG A 192 -0.93 -11.85 -14.68
N ALA A 193 -0.11 -12.45 -15.55
CA ALA A 193 1.35 -12.34 -15.49
C ALA A 193 1.82 -10.89 -15.71
N ASP A 194 1.25 -10.19 -16.69
CA ASP A 194 1.59 -8.79 -16.97
C ASP A 194 1.11 -7.86 -15.86
N PHE A 195 -0.10 -8.09 -15.32
CA PHE A 195 -0.60 -7.38 -14.14
C PHE A 195 0.31 -7.58 -12.93
N ALA A 196 0.73 -8.82 -12.67
CA ALA A 196 1.65 -9.15 -11.58
C ALA A 196 3.00 -8.45 -11.76
N ALA A 197 3.53 -8.40 -12.98
CA ALA A 197 4.76 -7.70 -13.30
C ALA A 197 4.65 -6.18 -13.15
N THR A 198 3.51 -5.59 -13.56
CA THR A 198 3.20 -4.17 -13.31
C THR A 198 3.19 -3.87 -11.81
N GLY A 199 2.49 -4.69 -11.02
CA GLY A 199 2.50 -4.60 -9.56
C GLY A 199 3.90 -4.75 -8.96
N GLY A 200 4.70 -5.66 -9.51
CA GLY A 200 6.09 -5.84 -9.09
C GLY A 200 6.94 -4.58 -9.28
N LEU A 201 6.79 -3.86 -10.40
CA LEU A 201 7.47 -2.57 -10.59
C LEU A 201 6.99 -1.49 -9.61
N LEU A 202 5.70 -1.46 -9.29
CA LEU A 202 5.17 -0.58 -8.24
C LEU A 202 5.76 -0.94 -6.86
N MET A 203 5.94 -2.21 -6.55
CA MET A 203 6.56 -2.68 -5.30
C MET A 203 8.06 -2.33 -5.23
N ILE A 204 8.76 -2.37 -6.36
CA ILE A 204 10.17 -1.91 -6.45
C ILE A 204 10.23 -0.40 -6.19
N ALA A 205 9.39 0.39 -6.88
CA ALA A 205 9.32 1.84 -6.67
C ALA A 205 8.95 2.20 -5.22
N THR A 206 8.03 1.43 -4.62
CA THR A 206 7.66 1.56 -3.20
C THR A 206 8.86 1.27 -2.29
N GLY A 207 9.62 0.20 -2.55
CA GLY A 207 10.79 -0.14 -1.76
C GLY A 207 11.91 0.90 -1.86
N LEU A 208 12.15 1.45 -3.06
CA LEU A 208 13.10 2.57 -3.25
C LEU A 208 12.69 3.83 -2.49
N ARG A 209 11.38 4.13 -2.46
CA ARG A 209 10.82 5.24 -1.67
C ARG A 209 10.95 4.99 -0.17
N ILE A 210 10.62 3.79 0.30
CA ILE A 210 10.74 3.39 1.71
C ILE A 210 12.20 3.47 2.18
N CYS A 211 13.15 3.00 1.36
CA CYS A 211 14.57 3.10 1.64
C CYS A 211 15.13 4.52 1.52
N ASN A 212 14.31 5.50 1.14
CA ASN A 212 14.72 6.88 0.88
C ASN A 212 15.87 6.99 -0.15
N ILE A 213 15.91 6.08 -1.12
CA ILE A 213 16.89 6.07 -2.22
C ILE A 213 16.36 6.95 -3.36
N GLN A 214 15.10 6.76 -3.72
CA GLN A 214 14.43 7.57 -4.75
C GLN A 214 12.95 7.73 -4.46
N MET A 215 12.47 8.97 -4.51
CA MET A 215 11.10 9.32 -4.16
C MET A 215 10.17 9.21 -5.37
N PHE A 216 9.76 8.00 -5.72
CA PHE A 216 8.72 7.77 -6.71
C PHE A 216 7.35 8.20 -6.19
N ARG A 217 6.57 8.86 -7.04
CA ARG A 217 5.14 9.11 -6.81
C ARG A 217 4.33 7.85 -7.06
N VAL A 218 4.52 6.83 -6.22
CA VAL A 218 3.94 5.49 -6.39
C VAL A 218 2.43 5.54 -6.54
N ALA A 219 1.76 6.45 -5.84
CA ALA A 219 0.32 6.63 -5.99
C ALA A 219 -0.04 7.00 -7.43
N ASN A 220 0.70 7.90 -8.09
CA ASN A 220 0.46 8.25 -9.49
C ASN A 220 0.72 7.08 -10.46
N MET A 221 1.43 6.04 -10.05
CA MET A 221 1.63 4.83 -10.87
C MET A 221 0.46 3.85 -10.76
N LEU A 222 -0.43 3.97 -9.77
CA LEU A 222 -1.53 3.04 -9.52
C LEU A 222 -2.49 2.84 -10.71
N PRO A 223 -2.82 3.86 -11.53
CA PRO A 223 -3.67 3.64 -12.70
C PRO A 223 -3.12 2.57 -13.66
N ALA A 224 -1.80 2.31 -13.65
CA ALA A 224 -1.18 1.25 -14.43
C ALA A 224 -1.76 -0.13 -14.11
N LEU A 225 -2.10 -0.41 -12.85
CA LEU A 225 -2.70 -1.68 -12.43
C LEU A 225 -4.08 -1.91 -13.05
N PHE A 226 -4.86 -0.85 -13.25
CA PHE A 226 -6.21 -0.94 -13.81
C PHE A 226 -6.20 -1.13 -15.33
N ILE A 227 -5.21 -0.52 -16.01
CA ILE A 227 -5.10 -0.58 -17.47
C ILE A 227 -4.21 -1.72 -17.98
N SER A 228 -3.44 -2.39 -17.11
CA SER A 228 -2.47 -3.39 -17.57
C SER A 228 -3.12 -4.59 -18.26
N MET A 229 -4.25 -5.06 -17.73
CA MET A 229 -4.96 -6.19 -18.32
C MET A 229 -5.58 -5.86 -19.68
N PRO A 230 -6.32 -4.74 -19.87
CA PRO A 230 -6.76 -4.32 -21.19
C PRO A 230 -5.62 -4.14 -22.21
N ILE A 231 -4.51 -3.54 -21.79
CA ILE A 231 -3.35 -3.33 -22.67
C ILE A 231 -2.70 -4.66 -23.04
N SER A 232 -2.53 -5.59 -22.08
CA SER A 232 -2.01 -6.93 -22.33
C SER A 232 -2.90 -7.70 -23.31
N ALA A 233 -4.23 -7.66 -23.12
CA ALA A 233 -5.18 -8.29 -24.03
C ALA A 233 -5.10 -7.73 -25.46
N ALA A 234 -5.06 -6.39 -25.59
CA ALA A 234 -4.91 -5.74 -26.88
C ALA A 234 -3.56 -6.09 -27.54
N TRP A 235 -2.48 -6.10 -26.75
CA TRP A 235 -1.15 -6.44 -27.25
C TRP A 235 -1.10 -7.84 -27.83
N LEU A 236 -1.65 -8.83 -27.12
CA LEU A 236 -1.74 -10.20 -27.60
C LEU A 236 -2.57 -10.28 -28.88
N HIS A 237 -3.71 -9.60 -28.95
CA HIS A 237 -4.54 -9.63 -30.16
C HIS A 237 -3.85 -9.08 -31.42
N PHE A 238 -2.98 -8.06 -31.28
CA PHE A 238 -2.31 -7.44 -32.45
C PHE A 238 -0.93 -8.03 -32.78
N PHE A 239 -0.24 -8.63 -31.80
CA PHE A 239 1.17 -9.00 -31.94
C PHE A 239 1.49 -10.47 -31.60
N SER A 240 0.50 -11.30 -31.25
CA SER A 240 0.67 -12.77 -31.10
C SER A 240 -0.27 -13.55 -32.00
#